data_AF-A0A7S2F987-F1
#
_entry.id   AF-A0A7S2F987-F1
#
_cell.length_a   1.000
_cell.length_b   1.000
_cell.length_c   1.000
_cell.angle_alpha   90.00
_cell.angle_beta   90.00
_cell.angle_gamma   90.00
#
_symmetry.space_group_name_H-M   'P 1'
#
loop_
_entity.id
_entity.type
_entity.pdbx_description
1 polymer ?
#
loop_
_entity_poly.entity_id
_entity_poly.type
_entity_poly.pdbx_seq_one_letter_code
_entity_poly.pdbx_strand_id
1 'polypeptide(L)'
;FTLLFVSRRSRYRQGCRFTMRGAEESGDVANYVETEQALLFDDGAAASFVQVRGSIPLYWSSPVTMKYAPKVILDPSVDRNRIVFQRHFESLLTEYRRVLIVNLIDKKKDQGMLGKALKETCDYFSRQNSSRGG
;
A
#
# COMPACT_ATOMS: atom_id res chain seq x y z
N PHE A 1 22.03 24.25 -3.88
CA PHE A 1 20.89 23.51 -3.28
C PHE A 1 21.39 22.36 -2.41
N THR A 2 20.68 22.06 -1.33
CA THR A 2 20.91 20.93 -0.43
C THR A 2 19.84 19.86 -0.66
N LEU A 3 20.25 18.60 -0.80
CA LEU A 3 19.34 17.46 -0.87
C LEU A 3 19.13 16.85 0.51
N LEU A 4 17.88 16.73 0.92
CA LEU A 4 17.43 16.00 2.09
C LEU A 4 16.72 14.72 1.63
N PHE A 5 17.08 13.59 2.22
CA PHE A 5 16.41 12.31 1.97
C PHE A 5 15.99 11.69 3.30
N VAL A 6 14.69 11.52 3.52
CA VAL A 6 14.14 10.99 4.77
C VAL A 6 13.19 9.85 4.47
N SER A 7 13.34 8.73 5.17
CA SER A 7 12.37 7.63 5.16
C SER A 7 11.79 7.40 6.56
N ARG A 8 10.46 7.39 6.65
CA ARG A 8 9.69 7.18 7.88
C ARG A 8 8.94 5.86 7.79
N ARG A 9 9.16 4.95 8.75
CA ARG A 9 8.46 3.65 8.81
C ARG A 9 7.27 3.74 9.76
N SER A 10 6.10 3.26 9.31
CA SER A 10 4.90 3.21 10.15
C SER A 10 5.08 2.29 11.36
N ARG A 11 4.45 2.68 12.47
CA ARG A 11 4.41 1.94 13.74
C ARG A 11 3.12 1.12 13.95
N TYR A 12 2.10 1.33 13.13
CA TYR A 12 0.74 0.83 13.40
C TYR A 12 0.61 -0.67 13.15
N ARG A 13 1.17 -1.18 12.04
CA ARG A 13 1.22 -2.62 11.73
C ARG A 13 2.64 -3.17 11.75
N GLN A 14 3.22 -3.25 12.95
CA GLN A 14 4.56 -3.80 13.16
C GLN A 14 4.52 -5.31 13.37
N GLY A 15 5.43 -6.03 12.70
CA GLY A 15 5.60 -7.47 12.87
C GLY A 15 6.92 -7.94 12.27
N CYS A 16 7.31 -9.18 12.58
CA CYS A 16 8.55 -9.73 12.06
C CYS A 16 8.52 -9.71 10.52
N ARG A 17 9.62 -9.24 9.93
CA ARG A 17 9.87 -9.35 8.49
C ARG A 17 9.65 -10.82 8.14
N PHE A 18 8.85 -11.09 7.11
CA PHE A 18 8.42 -12.42 6.65
C PHE A 18 7.18 -13.07 7.31
N THR A 19 6.61 -12.55 8.41
CA THR A 19 5.38 -13.13 8.99
C THR A 19 4.15 -12.23 8.85
N MET A 20 4.30 -10.91 8.94
CA MET A 20 3.18 -9.98 8.80
C MET A 20 3.11 -9.33 7.42
N ARG A 21 1.99 -9.55 6.72
CA ARG A 21 1.66 -8.96 5.41
C ARG A 21 0.20 -8.51 5.38
N GLY A 22 -0.18 -7.82 4.30
CA GLY A 22 -1.53 -7.30 4.15
C GLY A 22 -1.89 -6.17 5.11
N ALA A 23 -3.20 -5.94 5.23
CA ALA A 23 -3.81 -4.94 6.10
C ALA A 23 -4.48 -5.56 7.33
N GLU A 24 -4.67 -4.77 8.39
CA GLU A 24 -5.63 -5.06 9.48
C GLU A 24 -6.91 -4.25 9.34
N GLU A 25 -7.86 -4.54 10.22
CA GLU A 25 -9.15 -3.88 10.33
C GLU A 25 -9.08 -2.35 10.30
N SER A 26 -8.09 -1.71 10.93
CA SER A 26 -7.96 -0.24 10.89
C SER A 26 -7.66 0.33 9.51
N GLY A 27 -7.20 -0.49 8.55
CA GLY A 27 -6.69 -0.05 7.26
C GLY A 27 -5.16 0.14 7.23
N ASP A 28 -4.47 -0.09 8.34
CA ASP A 28 -3.01 -0.05 8.39
C ASP A 28 -2.40 -1.25 7.67
N VAL A 29 -1.38 -0.99 6.84
CA VAL A 29 -0.66 -2.03 6.08
C VAL A 29 0.72 -2.31 6.66
N ALA A 30 1.11 -3.59 6.61
CA ALA A 30 2.44 -3.99 7.04
C ALA A 30 3.51 -3.38 6.11
N ASN A 31 4.70 -3.12 6.65
CA ASN A 31 5.85 -2.57 5.91
C ASN A 31 5.56 -1.20 5.23
N TYR A 32 4.65 -0.40 5.77
CA TYR A 32 4.41 0.96 5.28
C TYR A 32 5.61 1.87 5.55
N VAL A 33 6.10 2.52 4.51
CA VAL A 33 7.20 3.48 4.54
C VAL A 33 6.84 4.66 3.65
N GLU A 34 7.03 5.86 4.18
CA GLU A 34 7.02 7.11 3.43
C GLU A 34 8.47 7.55 3.20
N THR A 35 8.81 7.94 1.98
CA THR A 35 10.12 8.45 1.61
C THR A 35 9.97 9.80 0.96
N GLU A 36 10.69 10.78 1.50
CA GLU A 36 10.64 12.18 1.09
C GLU A 36 12.02 12.61 0.58
N GLN A 37 12.02 13.22 -0.60
CA GLN A 37 13.18 13.89 -1.18
C GLN A 37 12.88 15.39 -1.22
N ALA A 38 13.65 16.18 -0.48
CA ALA A 38 13.50 17.63 -0.47
C ALA A 38 14.76 18.33 -0.99
N LEU A 39 14.56 19.39 -1.77
CA LEU A 39 15.59 20.26 -2.31
C LEU A 39 15.45 21.63 -1.66
N LEU A 40 16.50 22.11 -1.02
CA LEU A 40 16.55 23.43 -0.38
C LEU A 40 17.52 24.32 -1.16
N PHE A 41 17.09 25.46 -1.67
CA PHE A 41 17.89 26.36 -2.49
C PHE A 41 18.41 27.53 -1.66
N ASP A 42 19.52 28.12 -2.11
CA ASP A 42 20.23 29.17 -1.35
C ASP A 42 19.45 30.51 -1.36
N ASP A 43 18.52 30.67 -2.30
CA ASP A 43 17.56 31.77 -2.38
C ASP A 43 16.32 31.58 -1.47
N GLY A 44 16.29 30.49 -0.69
CA GLY A 44 15.20 30.14 0.21
C GLY A 44 14.06 29.35 -0.44
N ALA A 45 14.11 29.09 -1.75
CA ALA A 45 13.13 28.21 -2.39
C ALA A 45 13.28 26.77 -1.87
N ALA A 46 12.18 26.02 -1.86
CA ALA A 46 12.18 24.62 -1.48
C ALA A 46 11.19 23.80 -2.33
N ALA A 47 11.56 22.54 -2.59
CA ALA A 47 10.68 21.56 -3.22
C ALA A 47 10.74 20.24 -2.43
N SER A 48 9.63 19.51 -2.37
CA SER A 48 9.58 18.18 -1.77
C SER A 48 8.79 17.21 -2.66
N PHE A 49 9.24 15.97 -2.70
CA PHE A 49 8.60 14.86 -3.39
C PHE A 49 8.50 13.66 -2.47
N VAL A 50 7.27 13.19 -2.24
CA VAL A 50 6.97 12.07 -1.35
C VAL A 50 6.52 10.86 -2.16
N GLN A 51 7.07 9.70 -1.82
CA GLN A 51 6.61 8.39 -2.29
C GLN A 51 6.31 7.49 -1.11
N VAL A 52 5.18 6.79 -1.18
CA VAL A 52 4.78 5.80 -0.18
C VAL A 52 4.88 4.39 -0.75
N ARG A 53 5.24 3.44 0.11
CA ARG A 53 5.30 2.01 -0.20
C ARG A 53 4.73 1.24 0.97
N GLY A 54 3.92 0.22 0.71
CA GLY A 54 3.40 -0.68 1.74
C GLY A 54 3.09 -2.06 1.19
N SER A 55 2.64 -2.96 2.07
CA SER A 55 2.02 -4.22 1.62
C SER A 55 0.73 -3.94 0.87
N ILE A 56 0.33 -4.88 -0.01
CA ILE A 56 -0.96 -4.82 -0.70
C ILE A 56 -2.10 -4.73 0.36
N PRO A 57 -3.00 -3.72 0.29
CA PRO A 57 -4.00 -3.44 1.32
C PRO A 57 -5.21 -4.38 1.23
N LEU A 58 -4.94 -5.67 1.41
CA LEU A 58 -5.89 -6.77 1.47
C LEU A 58 -5.53 -7.66 2.66
N TYR A 59 -6.44 -8.51 3.10
CA TYR A 59 -6.12 -9.55 4.07
C TYR A 59 -5.39 -10.69 3.37
N TRP A 60 -4.08 -10.76 3.56
CA TRP A 60 -3.28 -11.87 3.04
C TRP A 60 -2.06 -12.14 3.90
N SER A 61 -1.57 -13.36 3.83
CA SER A 61 -0.37 -13.80 4.53
C SER A 61 0.56 -14.55 3.58
N SER A 62 1.83 -14.63 3.98
CA SER A 62 2.82 -15.45 3.30
C SER A 62 3.67 -16.12 4.36
N PRO A 63 3.23 -17.27 4.90
CA PRO A 63 3.94 -17.97 5.95
C PRO A 63 5.37 -18.31 5.52
N VAL A 64 6.30 -18.22 6.47
CA VAL A 64 7.70 -18.58 6.22
C VAL A 64 7.77 -20.05 5.87
N THR A 65 8.35 -20.37 4.72
CA THR A 65 8.63 -21.75 4.30
C THR A 65 10.06 -21.82 3.79
N MET A 66 10.70 -23.00 3.86
CA MET A 66 12.03 -23.24 3.27
C MET A 66 12.02 -23.25 1.73
N LYS A 67 10.90 -22.92 1.08
CA LYS A 67 10.75 -22.90 -0.37
C LYS A 67 11.17 -21.53 -0.92
N TYR A 68 11.81 -21.55 -2.09
CA TYR A 68 12.27 -20.35 -2.80
C TYR A 68 11.15 -19.34 -3.11
N ALA A 69 9.94 -19.83 -3.44
CA ALA A 69 8.76 -19.01 -3.63
C ALA A 69 7.80 -19.20 -2.45
N PRO A 70 7.64 -18.20 -1.56
CA PRO A 70 6.75 -18.33 -0.42
C PRO A 70 5.28 -18.28 -0.90
N LYS A 71 4.48 -19.19 -0.37
CA LYS A 71 3.04 -19.29 -0.68
C LYS A 71 2.34 -17.98 -0.31
N VAL A 72 1.37 -17.57 -1.12
CA VAL A 72 0.46 -16.45 -0.79
C VAL A 72 -0.90 -17.02 -0.44
N ILE A 73 -1.45 -16.59 0.68
CA ILE A 73 -2.78 -16.98 1.14
C ILE A 73 -3.61 -15.71 1.27
N LEU A 74 -4.57 -15.55 0.36
CA LEU A 74 -5.53 -14.44 0.35
C LEU A 74 -6.78 -14.84 1.14
N ASP A 75 -7.30 -13.93 1.96
CA ASP A 75 -8.60 -14.10 2.61
C ASP A 75 -9.71 -14.12 1.54
N PRO A 76 -10.57 -15.14 1.52
CA PRO A 76 -11.59 -15.30 0.48
C PRO A 76 -12.73 -14.27 0.57
N SER A 77 -12.87 -13.54 1.67
CA SER A 77 -13.93 -12.56 1.85
C SER A 77 -13.66 -11.30 1.03
N VAL A 78 -14.35 -11.19 -0.11
CA VAL A 78 -14.28 -10.02 -0.99
C VAL A 78 -14.72 -8.75 -0.25
N ASP A 79 -15.77 -8.83 0.58
CA ASP A 79 -16.29 -7.65 1.27
C ASP A 79 -15.33 -7.15 2.35
N ARG A 80 -14.71 -8.05 3.14
CA ARG A 80 -13.68 -7.64 4.11
C ARG A 80 -12.49 -6.97 3.42
N ASN A 81 -12.07 -7.52 2.28
CA ASN A 81 -11.00 -6.95 1.46
C ASN A 81 -11.35 -5.56 0.90
N ARG A 82 -12.60 -5.37 0.44
CA ARG A 82 -13.09 -4.04 0.00
C ARG A 82 -13.11 -3.03 1.13
N ILE A 83 -13.62 -3.41 2.30
CA ILE A 83 -13.70 -2.53 3.47
C ILE A 83 -12.31 -2.08 3.91
N VAL A 84 -11.36 -3.00 4.04
CA VAL A 84 -10.01 -2.64 4.49
C VAL A 84 -9.24 -1.82 3.46
N PHE A 85 -9.41 -2.15 2.17
CA PHE A 85 -8.85 -1.36 1.07
C PHE A 85 -9.40 0.06 1.09
N GLN A 86 -10.72 0.21 1.26
CA GLN A 86 -11.37 1.51 1.36
C GLN A 86 -10.81 2.33 2.51
N ARG A 87 -10.74 1.77 3.73
CA ARG A 87 -10.16 2.45 4.90
C ARG A 87 -8.72 2.92 4.64
N HIS A 88 -7.89 2.05 4.04
CA HIS A 88 -6.52 2.38 3.70
C HIS A 88 -6.44 3.54 2.70
N PHE A 89 -7.19 3.46 1.60
CA PHE A 89 -7.13 4.47 0.54
C PHE A 89 -7.81 5.77 0.90
N GLU A 90 -8.86 5.76 1.74
CA GLU A 90 -9.42 6.97 2.33
C GLU A 90 -8.36 7.71 3.15
N SER A 91 -7.60 7.00 4.01
CA SER A 91 -6.49 7.59 4.75
C SER A 91 -5.40 8.18 3.82
N LEU A 92 -4.99 7.45 2.78
CA LEU A 92 -4.03 7.97 1.81
C LEU A 92 -4.54 9.18 1.03
N LEU A 93 -5.81 9.20 0.65
CA LEU A 93 -6.42 10.31 -0.08
C LEU A 93 -6.62 11.53 0.82
N THR A 94 -6.91 11.33 2.11
CA THR A 94 -6.93 12.42 3.10
C THR A 94 -5.55 13.07 3.22
N GLU A 95 -4.48 12.28 3.30
CA GLU A 95 -3.11 12.78 3.48
C GLU A 95 -2.52 13.38 2.20
N TYR A 96 -2.57 12.64 1.08
CA TYR A 96 -1.84 13.01 -0.15
C TYR A 96 -2.72 13.56 -1.28
N ARG A 97 -4.06 13.60 -1.09
CA ARG A 97 -5.08 14.07 -2.05
C ARG A 97 -5.23 13.24 -3.32
N ARG A 98 -4.13 12.82 -3.95
CA ARG A 98 -4.10 12.00 -5.16
C ARG A 98 -3.09 10.87 -4.98
N VAL A 99 -3.49 9.67 -5.38
CA VAL A 99 -2.67 8.47 -5.22
C VAL A 99 -2.61 7.74 -6.55
N LEU A 100 -1.38 7.48 -7.03
CA LEU A 100 -1.12 6.60 -8.17
C LEU A 100 -0.55 5.29 -7.65
N ILE A 101 -1.19 4.17 -8.00
CA ILE A 101 -0.74 2.84 -7.58
C ILE A 101 0.19 2.27 -8.65
N VAL A 102 1.42 1.95 -8.26
CA VAL A 102 2.36 1.18 -9.08
C VAL A 102 2.45 -0.24 -8.53
N ASN A 103 1.97 -1.22 -9.30
CA ASN A 103 1.98 -2.63 -8.92
C ASN A 103 2.85 -3.47 -9.86
N LEU A 104 3.93 -4.04 -9.32
CA LEU A 104 4.88 -4.89 -10.04
C LEU A 104 4.81 -6.37 -9.59
N ILE A 105 3.67 -6.80 -9.05
CA ILE A 105 3.48 -8.18 -8.61
C ILE A 105 3.67 -9.18 -9.77
N ASP A 106 4.32 -10.31 -9.48
CA ASP A 106 4.41 -11.40 -10.44
C ASP A 106 2.99 -11.91 -10.76
N LYS A 107 2.65 -11.95 -12.05
CA LYS A 107 1.31 -12.35 -12.53
C LYS A 107 1.11 -13.88 -12.55
N LYS A 108 2.09 -14.65 -12.06
CA LYS A 108 2.04 -16.12 -12.00
C LYS A 108 1.52 -16.62 -10.65
N LYS A 109 0.84 -17.78 -10.68
CA LYS A 109 0.43 -18.55 -9.48
C LYS A 109 -0.26 -17.68 -8.42
N ASP A 110 0.09 -17.89 -7.14
CA ASP A 110 -0.55 -17.24 -5.99
C ASP A 110 -0.34 -15.71 -5.96
N GLN A 111 0.80 -15.21 -6.46
CA GLN A 111 1.06 -13.77 -6.59
C GLN A 111 0.13 -13.16 -7.65
N GLY A 112 -0.13 -13.87 -8.75
CA GLY A 112 -1.08 -13.47 -9.77
C GLY A 112 -2.51 -13.37 -9.23
N MET A 113 -2.91 -14.31 -8.37
CA MET A 113 -4.21 -14.27 -7.68
C MET A 113 -4.34 -13.01 -6.80
N LEU A 114 -3.32 -12.69 -6.00
CA LEU A 114 -3.30 -11.49 -5.17
C LEU A 114 -3.31 -10.20 -6.00
N GLY A 115 -2.58 -10.18 -7.12
CA GLY A 115 -2.57 -9.05 -8.05
C GLY A 115 -3.92 -8.82 -8.72
N LYS A 116 -4.62 -9.91 -9.09
CA LYS A 116 -5.98 -9.83 -9.63
C LYS A 116 -6.96 -9.28 -8.59
N ALA A 117 -6.91 -9.79 -7.36
CA ALA A 117 -7.75 -9.30 -6.27
C ALA A 117 -7.53 -7.80 -6.01
N LEU A 118 -6.27 -7.35 -5.95
CA LEU A 118 -5.94 -5.92 -5.79
C LEU A 118 -6.57 -5.07 -6.90
N LYS A 119 -6.44 -5.50 -8.16
CA LYS A 119 -7.03 -4.79 -9.30
C LYS A 119 -8.55 -4.70 -9.18
N GLU A 120 -9.21 -5.81 -8.90
CA GLU A 120 -10.68 -5.86 -8.78
C GLU A 120 -11.21 -4.99 -7.63
N THR A 121 -10.52 -5.00 -6.48
CA THR A 121 -10.87 -4.13 -5.35
C THR A 121 -10.65 -2.65 -5.67
N CYS A 122 -9.52 -2.32 -6.32
CA CYS A 122 -9.25 -0.94 -6.75
C CYS A 122 -10.29 -0.45 -7.77
N ASP A 123 -10.63 -1.26 -8.77
CA ASP A 123 -11.64 -0.91 -9.78
C ASP A 123 -13.02 -0.68 -9.13
N TYR A 124 -13.36 -1.49 -8.11
CA TYR A 124 -14.59 -1.30 -7.34
C TYR A 124 -14.58 0.04 -6.58
N PHE A 125 -13.50 0.34 -5.85
CA PHE A 125 -13.35 1.58 -5.09
C PHE A 125 -13.39 2.82 -5.98
N SER A 126 -12.72 2.79 -7.13
CA SER A 126 -12.73 3.91 -8.08
C SER A 126 -14.14 4.21 -8.61
N ARG A 127 -14.93 3.18 -8.96
CA ARG A 127 -16.31 3.37 -9.43
C ARG A 127 -17.21 4.01 -8.38
N GLN A 128 -17.07 3.59 -7.12
CA GLN A 128 -17.86 4.14 -6.00
C GLN A 128 -17.54 5.62 -5.73
N ASN A 129 -16.27 6.03 -5.87
CA ASN A 129 -15.89 7.43 -5.69
C ASN A 129 -16.27 8.31 -6.89
N SER A 130 -16.23 7.79 -8.11
CA SER A 130 -16.72 8.53 -9.28
C SER A 130 -18.22 8.84 -9.19
N SER A 131 -19.03 7.96 -8.59
CA SER A 131 -20.47 8.21 -8.37
C SER A 131 -20.79 9.21 -7.24
N ARG A 132 -19.83 9.53 -6.38
CA ARG A 132 -20.01 10.46 -5.25
C ARG A 132 -19.56 11.89 -5.54
N GLY A 133 -18.83 12.10 -6.65
CA GLY A 133 -18.27 13.39 -7.06
C GLY A 133 -19.06 14.12 -8.14
N GLY A 134 -20.35 13.78 -8.32
CA GLY A 134 -21.28 14.44 -9.24
C GLY A 134 -22.34 15.22 -8.50
#